data_AF-A0A4V4J7L5-F1
#
_entry.id   AF-A0A4V4J7L5-F1
#
_cell.length_a   1.000
_cell.length_b   1.000
_cell.length_c   1.000
_cell.angle_alpha   90.00
_cell.angle_beta   90.00
_cell.angle_gamma   90.00
#
_symmetry.space_group_name_H-M   'P 1'
#
loop_
_entity.id
_entity.type
_entity.pdbx_description
1 polymer ?
#
loop_
_entity_poly.entity_id
_entity_poly.type
_entity_poly.pdbx_seq_one_letter_code
_entity_poly.pdbx_strand_id
1 'polypeptide(L)'
;MVLINLSKGKKLSKEQIVWKGTGGNCPEDPHIYKKDCFYYLLISEGGTFKDHMITVARSSNIWGPYESHEKNPILTADRWWGVCLGMRMRDSRFMMGRESFLVSGKWEQDGWPNIDTVEVIFSHHFKTTIIESPKSGLDWLYIRNANLQDHEIDDRSIYLLPSKADLSRWQEPVSFVGKRQIKLEGHTSVILTASKDGLCRAGLVNYKDEHPYTRIWYDSGKRIVRFGVINNAKKISRGHEAKIENDIEELHLLIKYTKEQLVLQYMEEDGALETIGTIDTEELSNADFVGPIISVFATSDSNCSPPVLFKNFRIDQ
;
A
#
# COMPACT_ATOMS: atom_id res chain seq x y z
N MET A 1 10.13 -27.69 -9.01
CA MET A 1 9.98 -27.47 -10.46
C MET A 1 9.06 -28.53 -11.06
N VAL A 2 8.23 -28.12 -12.02
CA VAL A 2 7.30 -28.99 -12.76
C VAL A 2 7.10 -28.39 -14.16
N LEU A 3 6.99 -29.23 -15.20
CA LEU A 3 6.62 -28.76 -16.53
C LEU A 3 5.12 -28.53 -16.59
N ILE A 4 4.70 -27.41 -17.19
CA ILE A 4 3.28 -27.08 -17.35
C ILE A 4 2.95 -26.80 -18.82
N ASN A 5 1.73 -27.16 -19.21
CA ASN A 5 1.15 -26.70 -20.46
C ASN A 5 0.52 -25.32 -20.23
N LEU A 6 1.05 -24.28 -20.88
CA LEU A 6 0.61 -22.91 -20.67
C LEU A 6 -0.83 -22.64 -21.09
N SER A 7 -1.36 -23.35 -22.09
CA SER A 7 -2.74 -23.12 -22.55
C SER A 7 -3.78 -23.83 -21.68
N LYS A 8 -3.40 -24.92 -21.01
CA LYS A 8 -4.33 -25.76 -20.22
C LYS A 8 -4.10 -25.69 -18.71
N GLY A 9 -3.01 -25.08 -18.25
CA GLY A 9 -2.58 -25.11 -16.84
C GLY A 9 -2.24 -26.51 -16.32
N LYS A 10 -2.19 -27.54 -17.19
CA LYS A 10 -1.98 -28.93 -16.78
C LYS A 10 -0.50 -29.22 -16.55
N LYS A 11 -0.19 -29.88 -15.43
CA LYS A 11 1.14 -30.45 -15.16
C LYS A 11 1.47 -31.53 -16.21
N LEU A 12 2.64 -31.43 -16.81
CA LEU A 12 3.19 -32.36 -17.80
C LEU A 12 4.24 -33.31 -17.21
N SER A 13 4.72 -33.02 -16.01
CA SER A 13 5.66 -33.85 -15.25
C SER A 13 5.22 -33.97 -13.79
N LYS A 14 5.91 -34.85 -13.03
CA LYS A 14 5.86 -34.81 -11.57
C LYS A 14 6.64 -33.59 -11.05
N GLU A 15 6.28 -33.10 -9.88
CA GLU A 15 7.03 -32.08 -9.16
C GLU A 15 8.35 -32.64 -8.65
N GLN A 16 9.41 -31.84 -8.78
CA GLN A 16 10.75 -32.19 -8.30
C GLN A 16 11.35 -31.03 -7.52
N ILE A 17 11.99 -31.31 -6.38
CA ILE A 17 12.76 -30.33 -5.63
C ILE A 17 14.14 -30.25 -6.29
N VAL A 18 14.51 -29.05 -6.76
CA VAL A 18 15.78 -28.84 -7.49
C VAL A 18 16.83 -28.10 -6.64
N TRP A 19 16.38 -27.31 -5.66
CA TRP A 19 17.22 -26.63 -4.68
C TRP A 19 16.37 -26.27 -3.45
N LYS A 20 17.01 -26.15 -2.28
CA LYS A 20 16.35 -25.85 -0.99
C LYS A 20 16.75 -24.49 -0.41
N GLY A 21 17.52 -23.70 -1.15
CA GLY A 21 18.18 -22.50 -0.65
C GLY A 21 19.50 -22.81 0.07
N THR A 22 20.06 -21.78 0.68
CA THR A 22 21.34 -21.81 1.42
C THR A 22 21.18 -22.24 2.88
N GLY A 23 19.94 -22.35 3.36
CA GLY A 23 19.59 -22.70 4.74
C GLY A 23 18.96 -21.55 5.53
N GLY A 24 18.74 -20.40 4.89
CA GLY A 24 17.98 -19.28 5.46
C GLY A 24 16.49 -19.60 5.62
N ASN A 25 15.82 -18.81 6.45
CA ASN A 25 14.38 -18.95 6.69
C ASN A 25 13.57 -18.60 5.43
N CYS A 26 12.43 -19.26 5.25
CA CYS A 26 11.44 -18.94 4.21
C CYS A 26 11.99 -18.76 2.78
N PRO A 27 12.66 -19.78 2.17
CA PRO A 27 13.01 -19.74 0.75
C PRO A 27 11.79 -19.47 -0.14
N GLU A 28 11.80 -18.37 -0.90
CA GLU A 28 10.66 -17.90 -1.69
C GLU A 28 11.05 -17.27 -3.03
N ASP A 29 10.04 -16.91 -3.83
CA ASP A 29 10.14 -16.24 -5.14
C ASP A 29 11.20 -16.78 -6.12
N PRO A 30 11.15 -18.09 -6.49
CA PRO A 30 12.16 -18.69 -7.35
C PRO A 30 12.04 -18.26 -8.81
N HIS A 31 13.11 -17.66 -9.34
CA HIS A 31 13.25 -17.28 -10.75
C HIS A 31 14.40 -18.05 -11.41
N ILE A 32 14.12 -18.68 -12.56
CA ILE A 32 15.15 -19.36 -13.36
C ILE A 32 15.52 -18.52 -14.57
N TYR A 33 16.82 -18.27 -14.72
CA TYR A 33 17.40 -17.63 -15.89
C TYR A 33 18.36 -18.58 -16.60
N LYS A 34 18.33 -18.61 -17.93
CA LYS A 34 19.34 -19.31 -18.72
C LYS A 34 20.32 -18.28 -19.28
N LYS A 35 21.58 -18.36 -18.88
CA LYS A 35 22.66 -17.53 -19.40
C LYS A 35 23.89 -18.38 -19.66
N ASP A 36 24.45 -18.24 -20.85
CA ASP A 36 25.56 -19.06 -21.33
C ASP A 36 25.22 -20.56 -21.22
N CYS A 37 26.06 -21.35 -20.56
CA CYS A 37 25.87 -22.79 -20.39
C CYS A 37 25.14 -23.18 -19.08
N PHE A 38 24.59 -22.22 -18.34
CA PHE A 38 24.01 -22.45 -17.02
C PHE A 38 22.56 -21.99 -16.90
N TYR A 39 21.82 -22.71 -16.06
CA TYR A 39 20.56 -22.32 -15.46
C TYR A 39 20.87 -21.74 -14.08
N TYR A 40 20.53 -20.47 -13.86
CA TYR A 40 20.63 -19.79 -12.57
C TYR A 40 19.27 -19.80 -11.91
N LEU A 41 19.20 -20.27 -10.67
CA LEU A 41 18.02 -20.21 -9.83
C LEU A 41 18.27 -19.17 -8.74
N LEU A 42 17.58 -18.04 -8.86
CA LEU A 42 17.58 -16.95 -7.90
C LEU A 42 16.35 -17.09 -7.00
N ILE A 43 16.54 -16.93 -5.69
CA ILE A 43 15.47 -16.98 -4.69
C ILE A 43 15.67 -15.85 -3.66
N SER A 44 14.62 -15.59 -2.89
CA SER A 44 14.71 -14.84 -1.63
C SER A 44 14.79 -15.78 -0.43
N GLU A 45 15.54 -15.41 0.60
CA GLU A 45 15.62 -16.09 1.90
C GLU A 45 15.63 -15.05 3.04
N GLY A 46 15.49 -15.49 4.29
CA GLY A 46 15.52 -14.64 5.49
C GLY A 46 14.17 -14.03 5.90
N GLY A 47 13.10 -14.35 5.16
CA GLY A 47 11.78 -13.72 5.33
C GLY A 47 11.73 -12.32 4.71
N THR A 48 10.66 -11.57 4.96
CA THR A 48 10.36 -10.32 4.24
C THR A 48 10.71 -9.04 5.01
N PHE A 49 11.48 -9.17 6.09
CA PHE A 49 11.82 -8.07 7.01
C PHE A 49 13.34 -7.86 7.10
N LYS A 50 13.90 -7.69 8.30
CA LYS A 50 15.28 -7.25 8.53
C LYS A 50 16.35 -8.19 7.94
N ASP A 51 16.08 -9.49 7.94
CA ASP A 51 17.04 -10.51 7.51
C ASP A 51 16.85 -10.91 6.03
N HIS A 52 15.98 -10.21 5.28
CA HIS A 52 15.65 -10.52 3.89
C HIS A 52 16.88 -10.38 2.99
N MET A 53 17.13 -11.40 2.16
CA MET A 53 18.29 -11.47 1.28
C MET A 53 17.98 -12.21 -0.03
N ILE A 54 18.77 -11.92 -1.07
CA ILE A 54 18.72 -12.62 -2.36
C ILE A 54 19.90 -13.59 -2.47
N THR A 55 19.59 -14.84 -2.79
CA THR A 55 20.58 -15.90 -3.00
C THR A 55 20.44 -16.52 -4.38
N VAL A 56 21.52 -17.08 -4.89
CA VAL A 56 21.56 -17.73 -6.21
C VAL A 56 22.31 -19.05 -6.18
N ALA A 57 21.84 -19.98 -7.01
CA ALA A 57 22.51 -21.22 -7.34
C ALA A 57 22.53 -21.42 -8.86
N ARG A 58 23.43 -22.26 -9.39
CA ARG A 58 23.46 -22.59 -10.82
C ARG A 58 23.61 -24.08 -11.10
N SER A 59 23.16 -24.51 -12.27
CA SER A 59 23.32 -25.88 -12.77
C SER A 59 23.43 -25.89 -14.31
N SER A 60 24.20 -26.81 -14.88
CA SER A 60 24.22 -27.04 -16.34
C SER A 60 22.97 -27.82 -16.82
N ASN A 61 22.23 -28.42 -15.90
CA ASN A 61 20.97 -29.11 -16.14
C ASN A 61 19.84 -28.40 -15.38
N ILE A 62 18.75 -28.05 -16.06
CA ILE A 62 17.62 -27.36 -15.43
C ILE A 62 17.04 -28.14 -14.23
N TRP A 63 17.19 -29.46 -14.22
CA TRP A 63 16.76 -30.36 -13.13
C TRP A 63 17.77 -30.52 -12.00
N GLY A 64 18.90 -29.82 -12.06
CA GLY A 64 19.98 -29.88 -11.07
C GLY A 64 21.01 -30.99 -11.31
N PRO A 65 21.88 -31.25 -10.32
CA PRO A 65 21.93 -30.57 -9.01
C PRO A 65 22.35 -29.09 -9.16
N TYR A 66 21.75 -28.22 -8.36
CA TYR A 66 22.14 -26.80 -8.29
C TYR A 66 23.24 -26.60 -7.24
N GLU A 67 24.33 -25.96 -7.64
CA GLU A 67 25.42 -25.53 -6.78
C GLU A 67 25.17 -24.11 -6.30
N SER A 68 25.27 -23.86 -4.99
CA SER A 68 25.04 -22.53 -4.41
C SER A 68 26.24 -21.63 -4.65
N HIS A 69 26.01 -20.33 -4.89
CA HIS A 69 27.12 -19.39 -4.96
C HIS A 69 27.79 -19.25 -3.58
N GLU A 70 29.11 -19.47 -3.52
CA GLU A 70 29.90 -19.34 -2.29
C GLU A 70 29.85 -17.94 -1.66
N LYS A 71 29.54 -16.90 -2.45
CA LYS A 71 29.42 -15.51 -1.99
C LYS A 71 27.98 -15.06 -1.75
N ASN A 72 27.03 -15.99 -1.60
CA ASN A 72 25.68 -15.64 -1.14
C ASN A 72 25.75 -14.94 0.25
N PRO A 73 24.90 -13.93 0.53
CA PRO A 73 23.94 -13.29 -0.38
C PRO A 73 24.61 -12.30 -1.34
N ILE A 74 24.06 -12.15 -2.54
CA ILE A 74 24.79 -11.59 -3.69
C ILE A 74 24.78 -10.07 -3.84
N LEU A 75 24.48 -9.24 -2.83
CA LEU A 75 24.17 -7.83 -3.09
C LEU A 75 25.39 -6.79 -3.06
N THR A 76 26.16 -6.46 -4.15
CA THR A 76 27.06 -5.23 -4.40
C THR A 76 27.35 -4.82 -5.93
N ALA A 77 28.21 -3.82 -6.33
CA ALA A 77 28.14 -2.95 -7.59
C ALA A 77 28.92 -3.04 -8.96
N ASP A 78 28.19 -2.79 -10.11
CA ASP A 78 28.44 -2.25 -11.52
C ASP A 78 28.11 -3.06 -12.84
N ARG A 79 26.93 -2.78 -13.46
CA ARG A 79 26.39 -3.06 -14.86
C ARG A 79 25.57 -4.33 -15.19
N TRP A 80 24.33 -4.42 -14.69
CA TRP A 80 23.15 -5.28 -14.94
C TRP A 80 22.05 -4.75 -14.01
N TRP A 81 20.75 -4.87 -14.32
CA TRP A 81 19.70 -4.30 -13.46
C TRP A 81 18.80 -5.36 -12.84
N GLY A 82 18.46 -5.17 -11.58
CA GLY A 82 17.45 -5.93 -10.86
C GLY A 82 16.37 -5.00 -10.30
N VAL A 83 15.16 -5.52 -10.13
CA VAL A 83 14.12 -4.87 -9.34
C VAL A 83 13.91 -5.68 -8.07
N CYS A 84 13.88 -5.00 -6.93
CA CYS A 84 13.64 -5.64 -5.64
C CYS A 84 12.64 -4.81 -4.83
N LEU A 85 12.06 -5.45 -3.82
CA LEU A 85 11.27 -4.74 -2.83
C LEU A 85 12.17 -4.27 -1.68
N GLY A 86 11.77 -3.19 -1.01
CA GLY A 86 12.42 -2.67 0.18
C GLY A 86 11.47 -1.80 0.99
N MET A 87 11.88 -1.36 2.17
CA MET A 87 11.09 -0.45 3.00
C MET A 87 11.96 0.72 3.44
N ARG A 88 11.40 1.94 3.39
CA ARG A 88 12.01 3.11 4.03
C ARG A 88 11.69 3.10 5.52
N MET A 89 12.59 2.49 6.31
CA MET A 89 12.44 2.37 7.76
C MET A 89 13.10 3.53 8.51
N ARG A 90 12.48 3.95 9.62
CA ARG A 90 13.10 4.81 10.64
C ARG A 90 12.74 4.30 12.02
N ASP A 91 13.71 3.77 12.74
CA ASP A 91 13.49 3.07 14.01
C ASP A 91 12.45 1.94 13.84
N SER A 92 11.33 2.00 14.55
CA SER A 92 10.18 1.08 14.47
C SER A 92 9.08 1.54 13.50
N ARG A 93 9.32 2.59 12.70
CA ARG A 93 8.35 3.16 11.75
C ARG A 93 8.61 2.66 10.33
N PHE A 94 7.59 2.11 9.69
CA PHE A 94 7.63 1.63 8.30
C PHE A 94 6.29 1.90 7.60
N MET A 95 5.89 3.16 7.63
CA MET A 95 4.54 3.60 7.23
C MET A 95 4.16 3.29 5.79
N MET A 96 5.10 3.35 4.85
CA MET A 96 4.82 3.29 3.41
C MET A 96 4.60 1.86 2.88
N GLY A 97 4.82 0.85 3.72
CA GLY A 97 4.89 -0.54 3.26
C GLY A 97 6.14 -0.79 2.39
N ARG A 98 6.07 -1.85 1.59
CA ARG A 98 7.14 -2.23 0.66
C ARG A 98 7.02 -1.45 -0.65
N GLU A 99 8.14 -0.91 -1.10
CA GLU A 99 8.28 -0.12 -2.31
C GLU A 99 9.21 -0.83 -3.29
N SER A 100 9.13 -0.47 -4.58
CA SER A 100 9.99 -1.03 -5.62
C SER A 100 11.27 -0.20 -5.78
N PHE A 101 12.40 -0.87 -5.76
CA PHE A 101 13.73 -0.30 -5.95
C PHE A 101 14.39 -0.91 -7.18
N LEU A 102 15.23 -0.10 -7.83
CA LEU A 102 16.06 -0.50 -8.95
C LEU A 102 17.51 -0.61 -8.45
N VAL A 103 18.17 -1.74 -8.72
CA VAL A 103 19.55 -2.06 -8.30
C VAL A 103 20.41 -2.46 -9.50
N SER A 104 21.72 -2.20 -9.44
CA SER A 104 22.63 -2.23 -10.60
C SER A 104 23.76 -3.28 -10.55
N GLY A 105 23.47 -4.57 -10.46
CA GLY A 105 24.52 -5.60 -10.37
C GLY A 105 25.50 -5.80 -11.54
N LYS A 106 26.32 -6.85 -11.52
CA LYS A 106 27.30 -7.22 -12.55
C LYS A 106 27.51 -8.72 -12.59
N TRP A 107 28.03 -9.25 -13.70
CA TRP A 107 28.53 -10.62 -13.74
C TRP A 107 30.05 -10.61 -13.57
N GLU A 108 30.52 -11.35 -12.59
CA GLU A 108 31.92 -11.63 -12.38
C GLU A 108 32.45 -12.56 -13.49
N GLN A 109 33.77 -12.56 -13.68
CA GLN A 109 34.43 -13.37 -14.72
C GLN A 109 34.22 -14.88 -14.53
N ASP A 110 33.96 -15.33 -13.30
CA ASP A 110 33.64 -16.72 -12.94
C ASP A 110 32.18 -17.11 -13.23
N GLY A 111 31.40 -16.18 -13.80
CA GLY A 111 30.03 -16.38 -14.22
C GLY A 111 29.01 -16.25 -13.09
N TRP A 112 29.32 -15.59 -11.98
CA TRP A 112 28.34 -15.32 -10.92
C TRP A 112 27.86 -13.86 -10.90
N PRO A 113 26.60 -13.59 -10.55
CA PRO A 113 26.10 -12.23 -10.41
C PRO A 113 26.41 -11.64 -9.02
N ASN A 114 26.64 -10.33 -8.96
CA ASN A 114 26.79 -9.51 -7.76
C ASN A 114 25.92 -8.25 -7.92
N ILE A 115 25.03 -7.87 -6.99
CA ILE A 115 23.95 -6.87 -7.16
C ILE A 115 23.93 -5.73 -6.13
N ASP A 116 24.06 -4.46 -6.46
CA ASP A 116 24.26 -3.36 -5.49
C ASP A 116 23.30 -3.36 -4.30
N THR A 117 23.82 -3.01 -3.11
CA THR A 117 22.94 -2.53 -2.05
C THR A 117 22.27 -1.25 -2.54
N VAL A 118 20.95 -1.14 -2.34
CA VAL A 118 20.20 0.07 -2.70
C VAL A 118 20.71 1.25 -1.87
N GLU A 119 21.48 2.14 -2.49
CA GLU A 119 21.68 3.48 -1.95
C GLU A 119 20.66 4.42 -2.59
N VAL A 120 19.86 5.11 -1.76
CA VAL A 120 18.91 6.13 -2.24
C VAL A 120 19.69 7.42 -2.54
N ILE A 121 20.56 7.35 -3.55
CA ILE A 121 21.29 8.51 -4.07
C ILE A 121 20.68 8.88 -5.43
N PHE A 122 20.02 10.03 -5.48
CA PHE A 122 19.56 10.64 -6.74
C PHE A 122 20.75 11.20 -7.52
N SER A 123 21.58 10.32 -8.09
CA SER A 123 22.68 10.73 -8.99
C SER A 123 22.39 10.46 -10.46
N HIS A 124 21.43 9.57 -10.76
CA HIS A 124 21.10 9.17 -12.12
C HIS A 124 19.84 9.90 -12.64
N HIS A 125 20.05 10.81 -13.59
CA HIS A 125 18.97 11.42 -14.35
C HIS A 125 18.57 10.51 -15.51
N PHE A 126 17.50 9.73 -15.34
CA PHE A 126 16.90 9.01 -16.46
C PHE A 126 16.13 10.00 -17.34
N LYS A 127 16.46 10.06 -18.63
CA LYS A 127 15.57 10.66 -19.63
C LYS A 127 14.39 9.70 -19.80
N THR A 128 13.26 10.02 -19.18
CA THR A 128 12.01 9.28 -19.37
C THR A 128 11.06 10.08 -20.26
N THR A 129 10.46 9.41 -21.22
CA THR A 129 9.27 9.93 -21.91
C THR A 129 8.07 9.43 -21.12
N ILE A 130 7.40 10.33 -20.40
CA ILE A 130 6.15 10.00 -19.73
C ILE A 130 5.10 9.78 -20.81
N ILE A 131 4.67 8.53 -21.00
CA ILE A 131 3.54 8.20 -21.86
C ILE A 131 2.29 8.33 -21.00
N GLU A 132 1.48 9.34 -21.25
CA GLU A 132 0.19 9.46 -20.59
C GLU A 132 -0.75 8.34 -21.07
N SER A 133 -1.37 7.65 -20.12
CA SER A 133 -2.38 6.64 -20.43
C SER A 133 -3.65 7.34 -20.95
N PRO A 134 -4.25 6.88 -22.07
CA PRO A 134 -5.55 7.39 -22.50
C PRO A 134 -6.69 6.98 -21.56
N LYS A 135 -6.44 6.03 -20.64
CA LYS A 135 -7.38 5.62 -19.60
C LYS A 135 -7.03 6.31 -18.28
N SER A 136 -7.97 7.11 -17.78
CA SER A 136 -7.94 7.68 -16.43
C SER A 136 -8.46 6.69 -15.38
N GLY A 137 -8.17 6.94 -14.10
CA GLY A 137 -8.72 6.19 -12.97
C GLY A 137 -8.17 4.78 -12.75
N LEU A 138 -7.09 4.39 -13.45
CA LEU A 138 -6.42 3.08 -13.26
C LEU A 138 -5.74 2.94 -11.88
N ASP A 139 -5.56 4.06 -11.18
CA ASP A 139 -4.89 4.15 -9.89
C ASP A 139 -5.86 4.19 -8.69
N TRP A 140 -7.17 4.15 -8.94
CA TRP A 140 -8.19 4.01 -7.89
C TRP A 140 -8.15 2.62 -7.26
N LEU A 141 -8.24 2.60 -5.93
CA LEU A 141 -8.22 1.40 -5.12
C LEU A 141 -9.49 1.28 -4.29
N TYR A 142 -9.95 0.05 -4.19
CA TYR A 142 -11.13 -0.36 -3.44
C TYR A 142 -10.76 -1.47 -2.46
N ILE A 143 -11.57 -1.68 -1.42
CA ILE A 143 -11.39 -2.80 -0.51
C ILE A 143 -12.06 -4.04 -1.12
N ARG A 144 -11.25 -5.05 -1.46
CA ARG A 144 -11.70 -6.36 -1.97
C ARG A 144 -12.61 -6.22 -3.21
N ASN A 145 -13.74 -6.93 -3.22
CA ASN A 145 -14.75 -6.88 -4.28
C ASN A 145 -15.75 -5.77 -3.96
N ALA A 146 -15.44 -4.55 -4.38
CA ALA A 146 -16.35 -3.44 -4.24
C ALA A 146 -17.49 -3.50 -5.26
N ASN A 147 -18.66 -3.01 -4.85
CA ASN A 147 -19.76 -2.72 -5.76
C ASN A 147 -19.41 -1.45 -6.54
N LEU A 148 -18.85 -1.58 -7.74
CA LEU A 148 -18.40 -0.42 -8.52
C LEU A 148 -19.54 0.52 -8.93
N GLN A 149 -20.78 0.03 -8.95
CA GLN A 149 -21.96 0.87 -9.20
C GLN A 149 -22.25 1.86 -8.07
N ASP A 150 -21.73 1.60 -6.86
CA ASP A 150 -21.87 2.47 -5.69
C ASP A 150 -20.84 3.62 -5.68
N HIS A 151 -20.00 3.71 -6.73
CA HIS A 151 -18.90 4.65 -6.85
C HIS A 151 -18.97 5.37 -8.19
N GLU A 152 -19.31 6.66 -8.17
CA GLU A 152 -19.22 7.53 -9.34
C GLU A 152 -18.10 8.55 -9.13
N ILE A 153 -17.14 8.57 -10.05
CA ILE A 153 -15.91 9.36 -9.92
C ILE A 153 -15.75 10.21 -11.17
N ASP A 154 -15.68 11.52 -10.98
CA ASP A 154 -15.35 12.51 -12.00
C ASP A 154 -14.00 13.19 -11.68
N ASP A 155 -13.57 14.14 -12.51
CA ASP A 155 -12.26 14.81 -12.37
C ASP A 155 -12.09 15.58 -11.04
N ARG A 156 -13.18 16.00 -10.39
CA ARG A 156 -13.16 16.85 -9.18
C ARG A 156 -14.05 16.34 -8.05
N SER A 157 -14.86 15.32 -8.29
CA SER A 157 -15.89 14.86 -7.38
C SER A 157 -15.98 13.35 -7.35
N ILE A 158 -16.34 12.84 -6.18
CA ILE A 158 -16.61 11.43 -5.92
C ILE A 158 -17.97 11.36 -5.24
N TYR A 159 -18.87 10.56 -5.80
CA TYR A 159 -20.13 10.20 -5.20
C TYR A 159 -20.04 8.76 -4.68
N LEU A 160 -20.29 8.56 -3.39
CA LEU A 160 -20.34 7.25 -2.77
C LEU A 160 -21.73 6.95 -2.22
N LEU A 161 -22.34 5.86 -2.68
CA LEU A 161 -23.51 5.31 -1.99
C LEU A 161 -23.06 4.67 -0.67
N PRO A 162 -23.56 5.07 0.51
CA PRO A 162 -23.04 4.56 1.79
C PRO A 162 -23.30 3.06 2.00
N SER A 163 -22.29 2.31 2.42
CA SER A 163 -22.42 0.89 2.77
C SER A 163 -22.86 0.70 4.24
N LYS A 164 -23.53 -0.42 4.54
CA LYS A 164 -23.77 -0.83 5.94
C LYS A 164 -22.50 -1.28 6.65
N ALA A 165 -21.58 -1.88 5.91
CA ALA A 165 -20.30 -2.29 6.44
C ALA A 165 -19.38 -1.08 6.64
N ASP A 166 -18.64 -1.10 7.74
CA ASP A 166 -17.59 -0.12 8.04
C ASP A 166 -16.20 -0.72 7.71
N LEU A 167 -15.15 0.09 7.74
CA LEU A 167 -13.78 -0.23 7.33
C LEU A 167 -13.18 -1.49 7.98
N SER A 168 -13.61 -1.86 9.19
CA SER A 168 -13.14 -3.07 9.87
C SER A 168 -13.89 -4.35 9.45
N ARG A 169 -14.99 -4.25 8.71
CA ARG A 169 -15.83 -5.38 8.31
C ARG A 169 -15.44 -5.87 6.92
N TRP A 170 -14.54 -6.84 6.90
CA TRP A 170 -13.93 -7.32 5.66
C TRP A 170 -14.80 -8.26 4.82
N GLN A 171 -15.85 -8.86 5.41
CA GLN A 171 -16.70 -9.85 4.74
C GLN A 171 -17.73 -9.24 3.79
N GLU A 172 -18.00 -7.94 3.94
CA GLU A 172 -19.06 -7.23 3.22
C GLU A 172 -18.43 -6.10 2.37
N PRO A 173 -19.05 -5.70 1.24
CA PRO A 173 -18.59 -4.55 0.48
C PRO A 173 -18.63 -3.26 1.30
N VAL A 174 -17.55 -2.48 1.22
CA VAL A 174 -17.41 -1.18 1.89
C VAL A 174 -17.32 -0.08 0.85
N SER A 175 -18.06 1.01 1.04
CA SER A 175 -18.00 2.19 0.19
C SER A 175 -16.75 2.99 0.53
N PHE A 176 -15.72 2.79 -0.28
CA PHE A 176 -14.36 3.23 -0.07
C PHE A 176 -13.67 3.39 -1.43
N VAL A 177 -13.07 4.55 -1.68
CA VAL A 177 -12.21 4.71 -2.85
C VAL A 177 -11.09 5.72 -2.59
N GLY A 178 -9.87 5.31 -2.97
CA GLY A 178 -8.67 6.07 -2.68
C GLY A 178 -7.49 5.73 -3.57
N LYS A 179 -6.34 6.31 -3.27
CA LYS A 179 -5.08 6.03 -3.95
C LYS A 179 -3.98 5.74 -2.93
N ARG A 180 -2.92 5.07 -3.37
CA ARG A 180 -1.73 4.86 -2.53
C ARG A 180 -1.16 6.21 -2.14
N GLN A 181 -0.84 6.38 -0.86
CA GLN A 181 0.07 7.44 -0.45
C GLN A 181 1.45 7.13 -1.02
N ILE A 182 2.05 8.07 -1.75
CA ILE A 182 3.38 7.90 -2.36
C ILE A 182 4.45 8.81 -1.74
N LYS A 183 4.04 9.83 -0.96
CA LYS A 183 4.98 10.70 -0.23
C LYS A 183 4.96 10.41 1.28
N LEU A 184 6.14 10.45 1.90
CA LEU A 184 6.29 10.38 3.37
C LEU A 184 5.82 11.67 4.06
N GLU A 185 5.92 12.79 3.37
CA GLU A 185 5.61 14.12 3.89
C GLU A 185 4.69 14.83 2.89
N GLY A 186 3.62 15.42 3.40
CA GLY A 186 2.60 16.07 2.59
C GLY A 186 1.27 16.16 3.32
N HIS A 187 0.21 16.39 2.56
CA HIS A 187 -1.15 16.33 3.09
C HIS A 187 -2.16 15.84 2.06
N THR A 188 -3.31 15.40 2.58
CA THR A 188 -4.51 15.14 1.80
C THR A 188 -5.65 15.99 2.32
N SER A 189 -6.54 16.40 1.41
CA SER A 189 -7.73 17.20 1.71
C SER A 189 -8.93 16.70 0.93
N VAL A 190 -10.12 16.85 1.48
CA VAL A 190 -11.39 16.69 0.77
C VAL A 190 -12.43 17.65 1.33
N ILE A 191 -13.35 18.11 0.48
CA ILE A 191 -14.54 18.84 0.89
C ILE A 191 -15.71 17.86 0.87
N LEU A 192 -16.25 17.54 2.05
CA LEU A 192 -17.40 16.66 2.22
C LEU A 192 -18.69 17.49 2.21
N THR A 193 -19.65 17.16 1.35
CA THR A 193 -21.01 17.70 1.47
C THR A 193 -21.72 17.02 2.64
N ALA A 194 -22.19 17.81 3.60
CA ALA A 194 -22.81 17.33 4.82
C ALA A 194 -24.17 16.67 4.52
N SER A 195 -24.31 15.38 4.84
CA SER A 195 -25.61 14.71 4.70
C SER A 195 -26.63 15.32 5.67
N LYS A 196 -27.83 15.62 5.17
CA LYS A 196 -28.96 16.09 5.99
C LYS A 196 -29.90 14.95 6.43
N ASP A 197 -29.62 13.71 6.03
CA ASP A 197 -30.47 12.55 6.37
C ASP A 197 -30.33 12.07 7.83
N GLY A 198 -29.29 12.52 8.54
CA GLY A 198 -29.01 12.14 9.93
C GLY A 198 -28.57 10.67 10.12
N LEU A 199 -28.27 9.96 9.04
CA LEU A 199 -27.95 8.52 9.08
C LEU A 199 -26.55 8.21 8.56
N CYS A 200 -25.96 9.14 7.81
CA CYS A 200 -24.68 8.95 7.15
C CYS A 200 -23.49 9.34 8.04
N ARG A 201 -22.45 8.51 7.96
CA ARG A 201 -21.12 8.77 8.50
C ARG A 201 -20.12 8.71 7.35
N ALA A 202 -19.43 9.81 7.07
CA ALA A 202 -18.58 9.92 5.89
C ALA A 202 -17.33 10.75 6.17
N GLY A 203 -16.21 10.41 5.53
CA GLY A 203 -14.98 11.12 5.78
C GLY A 203 -13.76 10.63 5.03
N LEU A 204 -12.59 10.94 5.59
CA LEU A 204 -11.26 10.73 5.04
C LEU A 204 -10.50 9.74 5.93
N VAL A 205 -9.78 8.81 5.31
CA VAL A 205 -9.05 7.74 6.00
C VAL A 205 -7.64 7.56 5.42
N ASN A 206 -6.66 7.36 6.31
CA ASN A 206 -5.38 6.74 6.01
C ASN A 206 -5.48 5.26 6.43
N TYR A 207 -5.64 4.38 5.43
CA TYR A 207 -6.01 2.97 5.61
C TYR A 207 -4.88 2.05 5.16
N LYS A 208 -4.38 1.18 6.05
CA LYS A 208 -3.45 0.11 5.63
C LYS A 208 -4.22 -1.18 5.34
N ASP A 209 -4.97 -1.67 6.34
CA ASP A 209 -5.90 -2.79 6.24
C ASP A 209 -6.99 -2.66 7.33
N GLU A 210 -7.86 -3.66 7.50
CA GLU A 210 -8.94 -3.65 8.50
C GLU A 210 -8.47 -3.63 9.96
N HIS A 211 -7.15 -3.73 10.20
CA HIS A 211 -6.53 -3.77 11.51
C HIS A 211 -5.81 -2.47 11.89
N PRO A 212 -4.93 -1.84 11.07
CA PRO A 212 -4.38 -0.52 11.34
C PRO A 212 -4.88 0.55 10.36
N TYR A 213 -5.59 1.55 10.88
CA TYR A 213 -5.99 2.73 10.11
C TYR A 213 -6.31 3.90 11.03
N THR A 214 -6.31 5.11 10.47
CA THR A 214 -6.87 6.29 11.10
C THR A 214 -7.79 7.04 10.17
N ARG A 215 -8.83 7.64 10.75
CA ARG A 215 -9.84 8.38 10.02
C ARG A 215 -10.30 9.63 10.76
N ILE A 216 -10.74 10.59 9.98
CA ILE A 216 -11.55 11.72 10.40
C ILE A 216 -12.87 11.67 9.62
N TRP A 217 -14.00 11.78 10.30
CA TRP A 217 -15.30 11.69 9.64
C TRP A 217 -16.38 12.48 10.34
N TYR A 218 -17.39 12.89 9.58
CA TYR A 218 -18.59 13.53 10.07
C TYR A 218 -19.68 12.49 10.32
N ASP A 219 -20.35 12.57 11.46
CA ASP A 219 -21.55 11.80 11.80
C ASP A 219 -22.75 12.76 11.77
N SER A 220 -23.55 12.70 10.71
CA SER A 220 -24.64 13.66 10.49
C SER A 220 -25.76 13.54 11.51
N GLY A 221 -26.03 12.33 12.02
CA GLY A 221 -27.07 12.09 13.02
C GLY A 221 -26.76 12.74 14.36
N LYS A 222 -25.47 12.89 14.68
CA LYS A 222 -25.01 13.50 15.93
C LYS A 222 -24.48 14.92 15.76
N ARG A 223 -24.27 15.38 14.53
CA ARG A 223 -23.63 16.66 14.19
C ARG A 223 -22.26 16.81 14.87
N ILE A 224 -21.41 15.81 14.66
CA ILE A 224 -20.06 15.77 15.24
C ILE A 224 -19.03 15.35 14.19
N VAL A 225 -17.83 15.88 14.33
CA VAL A 225 -16.64 15.35 13.68
C VAL A 225 -15.94 14.42 14.65
N ARG A 226 -15.49 13.27 14.14
CA ARG A 226 -14.82 12.24 14.90
C ARG A 226 -13.46 11.96 14.34
N PHE A 227 -12.52 11.77 15.23
CA PHE A 227 -11.20 11.22 14.99
C PHE A 227 -11.14 9.81 15.57
N GLY A 228 -10.48 8.89 14.88
CA GLY A 228 -10.23 7.55 15.39
C GLY A 228 -8.93 6.94 14.86
N VAL A 229 -8.25 6.18 15.71
CA VAL A 229 -7.14 5.31 15.34
C VAL A 229 -7.39 3.92 15.90
N ILE A 230 -7.17 2.93 15.05
CA ILE A 230 -7.29 1.52 15.37
C ILE A 230 -5.98 0.85 14.95
N ASN A 231 -5.43 0.00 15.83
CA ASN A 231 -4.40 -0.99 15.52
C ASN A 231 -4.61 -2.21 16.42
N ASN A 232 -5.27 -3.25 15.88
CA ASN A 232 -5.61 -4.44 16.65
C ASN A 232 -4.36 -5.20 17.17
N ALA A 233 -3.30 -5.28 16.37
CA ALA A 233 -2.06 -5.96 16.76
C ALA A 233 -1.38 -5.28 17.96
N LYS A 234 -1.49 -3.96 18.05
CA LYS A 234 -0.95 -3.15 19.16
C LYS A 234 -1.98 -2.84 20.26
N LYS A 235 -3.20 -3.36 20.15
CA LYS A 235 -4.33 -3.07 21.06
C LYS A 235 -4.64 -1.58 21.19
N ILE A 236 -4.49 -0.83 20.10
CA ILE A 236 -4.80 0.59 20.02
C ILE A 236 -6.22 0.74 19.50
N SER A 237 -7.06 1.42 20.27
CA SER A 237 -8.38 1.91 19.84
C SER A 237 -8.70 3.15 20.67
N ARG A 238 -8.61 4.32 20.04
CA ARG A 238 -8.86 5.61 20.69
C ARG A 238 -9.41 6.61 19.68
N GLY A 239 -10.11 7.61 20.17
CA GLY A 239 -10.71 8.65 19.35
C GLY A 239 -11.11 9.87 20.16
N HIS A 240 -11.45 10.94 19.45
CA HIS A 240 -11.97 12.18 19.99
C HIS A 240 -13.14 12.63 19.13
N GLU A 241 -14.04 13.39 19.72
CA GLU A 241 -15.24 13.90 19.05
C GLU A 241 -15.34 15.40 19.32
N ALA A 242 -15.73 16.17 18.31
CA ALA A 242 -15.99 17.60 18.41
C ALA A 242 -17.38 17.88 17.82
N LYS A 243 -18.15 18.77 18.47
CA LYS A 243 -19.47 19.17 17.99
C LYS A 243 -19.35 20.19 16.87
N ILE A 244 -20.26 20.09 15.91
CA ILE A 244 -20.47 21.10 14.87
C ILE A 244 -21.72 21.88 15.25
N GLU A 245 -21.50 23.07 15.81
CA GLU A 245 -22.55 23.91 16.38
C GLU A 245 -23.38 24.58 15.27
N ASN A 246 -22.72 25.00 14.19
CA ASN A 246 -23.37 25.65 13.05
C ASN A 246 -24.04 24.62 12.13
N ASP A 247 -25.08 25.06 11.41
CA ASP A 247 -25.54 24.28 10.26
C ASP A 247 -24.52 24.46 9.13
N ILE A 248 -24.11 23.37 8.52
CA ILE A 248 -23.07 23.33 7.50
C ILE A 248 -23.62 22.64 6.24
N GLU A 249 -23.30 23.15 5.07
CA GLU A 249 -23.48 22.44 3.80
C GLU A 249 -22.23 21.62 3.48
N GLU A 250 -21.05 22.09 3.90
CA GLU A 250 -19.76 21.53 3.58
C GLU A 250 -18.83 21.46 4.80
N LEU A 251 -18.00 20.43 4.81
CA LEU A 251 -16.96 20.24 5.81
C LEU A 251 -15.64 19.90 5.14
N HIS A 252 -14.61 20.67 5.42
CA HIS A 252 -13.28 20.42 4.90
C HIS A 252 -12.56 19.45 5.85
N LEU A 253 -12.08 18.34 5.32
CA LEU A 253 -11.34 17.32 6.07
C LEU A 253 -9.90 17.23 5.55
N LEU A 254 -8.94 17.14 6.47
CA LEU A 254 -7.52 17.13 6.16
C LEU A 254 -6.79 16.05 6.97
N ILE A 255 -5.82 15.38 6.35
CA ILE A 255 -4.79 14.61 7.06
C ILE A 255 -3.44 15.11 6.58
N LYS A 256 -2.66 15.72 7.48
CA LYS A 256 -1.25 16.04 7.26
C LYS A 256 -0.40 14.88 7.72
N TYR A 257 0.60 14.51 6.93
CA TYR A 257 1.51 13.42 7.27
C TYR A 257 2.96 13.89 7.18
N THR A 258 3.73 13.39 8.14
CA THR A 258 5.18 13.49 8.22
C THR A 258 5.75 12.10 8.48
N LYS A 259 7.08 11.98 8.50
CA LYS A 259 7.76 10.74 8.87
C LYS A 259 7.42 10.23 10.28
N GLU A 260 7.00 11.12 11.18
CA GLU A 260 6.79 10.79 12.59
C GLU A 260 5.31 10.85 12.99
N GLN A 261 4.53 11.73 12.36
CA GLN A 261 3.16 12.02 12.80
C GLN A 261 2.15 12.14 11.67
N LEU A 262 0.92 11.73 11.98
CA LEU A 262 -0.30 12.10 11.25
C LEU A 262 -1.09 13.11 12.09
N VAL A 263 -1.54 14.20 11.49
CA VAL A 263 -2.37 15.23 12.13
C VAL A 263 -3.68 15.33 11.36
N LEU A 264 -4.80 15.06 12.04
CA LEU A 264 -6.14 15.09 11.46
C LEU A 264 -6.82 16.38 11.85
N GLN A 265 -7.32 17.09 10.84
CA GLN A 265 -7.85 18.43 10.99
C GLN A 265 -9.15 18.57 10.21
N TYR A 266 -10.02 19.47 10.66
CA TYR A 266 -11.22 19.85 9.93
C TYR A 266 -11.42 21.36 9.95
N MET A 267 -12.25 21.87 9.05
CA MET A 267 -12.64 23.27 8.98
C MET A 267 -14.09 23.34 8.49
N GLU A 268 -14.94 24.04 9.26
CA GLU A 268 -16.28 24.45 8.81
C GLU A 268 -16.14 25.54 7.72
N GLU A 269 -17.18 25.79 6.91
CA GLU A 269 -17.14 26.69 5.73
C GLU A 269 -16.44 28.04 5.97
N ASP A 270 -16.76 28.69 7.10
CA ASP A 270 -16.18 29.98 7.52
C ASP A 270 -15.33 29.86 8.81
N GLY A 271 -14.95 28.63 9.16
CA GLY A 271 -14.25 28.31 10.40
C GLY A 271 -12.73 28.45 10.32
N ALA A 272 -12.09 28.37 11.48
CA ALA A 272 -10.64 28.13 11.54
C ALA A 272 -10.34 26.63 11.34
N LEU A 273 -9.13 26.32 10.89
CA LEU A 273 -8.66 24.94 10.83
C LEU A 273 -8.42 24.40 12.24
N GLU A 274 -9.16 23.37 12.64
CA GLU A 274 -9.12 22.76 13.96
C GLU A 274 -8.44 21.39 13.91
N THR A 275 -7.61 21.09 14.92
CA THR A 275 -6.95 19.78 15.05
C THR A 275 -7.73 18.90 16.01
N ILE A 276 -8.25 17.78 15.53
CA ILE A 276 -9.05 16.84 16.32
C ILE A 276 -8.23 15.64 16.83
N GLY A 277 -7.10 15.35 16.19
CA GLY A 277 -6.27 14.23 16.55
C GLY A 277 -4.86 14.30 16.00
N THR A 278 -3.94 13.72 16.76
CA THR A 278 -2.56 13.47 16.33
C THR A 278 -2.20 12.02 16.65
N ILE A 279 -1.44 11.41 15.75
CA ILE A 279 -0.98 10.02 15.85
C ILE A 279 0.51 9.98 15.61
N ASP A 280 1.22 9.25 16.46
CA ASP A 280 2.56 8.81 16.10
C ASP A 280 2.45 7.71 15.06
N THR A 281 3.11 7.88 13.92
CA THR A 281 3.17 6.88 12.83
C THR A 281 3.63 5.49 13.30
N GLU A 282 4.37 5.40 14.40
CA GLU A 282 4.67 4.13 15.05
C GLU A 282 3.40 3.37 15.46
N GLU A 283 2.34 4.05 15.90
CA GLU A 283 1.05 3.44 16.26
C GLU A 283 0.41 2.67 15.10
N LEU A 284 0.69 3.04 13.85
CA LEU A 284 0.16 2.40 12.63
C LEU A 284 1.18 1.46 11.95
N SER A 285 2.38 1.36 12.49
CA SER A 285 3.44 0.51 11.93
C SER A 285 3.31 -0.93 12.44
N ASN A 286 2.80 -1.86 11.61
CA ASN A 286 2.94 -3.32 11.80
C ASN A 286 3.79 -4.02 10.72
N ALA A 287 4.46 -5.11 11.11
CA ALA A 287 5.16 -6.00 10.18
C ALA A 287 4.11 -6.69 9.27
N ASP A 288 3.70 -5.98 8.22
CA ASP A 288 2.62 -6.35 7.32
C ASP A 288 3.04 -6.20 5.85
N PHE A 289 2.12 -6.55 4.94
CA PHE A 289 2.39 -6.65 3.51
C PHE A 289 1.82 -5.50 2.69
N VAL A 290 1.28 -4.48 3.36
CA VAL A 290 0.50 -3.38 2.76
C VAL A 290 1.13 -2.02 3.03
N GLY A 291 0.71 -1.02 2.26
CA GLY A 291 1.03 0.38 2.46
C GLY A 291 -0.25 1.20 2.63
N PRO A 292 -0.14 2.48 3.00
CA PRO A 292 -1.30 3.31 3.29
C PRO A 292 -1.99 3.74 2.00
N ILE A 293 -3.31 3.62 2.02
CA ILE A 293 -4.23 4.16 1.02
C ILE A 293 -4.91 5.36 1.65
N ILE A 294 -4.82 6.51 0.99
CA ILE A 294 -5.59 7.70 1.34
C ILE A 294 -6.91 7.61 0.58
N SER A 295 -8.03 7.65 1.30
CA SER A 295 -9.33 7.31 0.73
C SER A 295 -10.46 8.11 1.37
N VAL A 296 -11.53 8.30 0.60
CA VAL A 296 -12.83 8.71 1.12
C VAL A 296 -13.70 7.49 1.38
N PHE A 297 -14.54 7.54 2.40
CA PHE A 297 -15.45 6.45 2.74
C PHE A 297 -16.80 6.98 3.24
N ALA A 298 -17.85 6.16 3.09
CA ALA A 298 -19.20 6.48 3.57
C ALA A 298 -19.91 5.24 4.10
N THR A 299 -20.58 5.37 5.26
CA THR A 299 -21.39 4.30 5.85
C THR A 299 -22.72 4.82 6.37
N SER A 300 -23.77 3.99 6.30
CA SER A 300 -25.09 4.28 6.84
C SER A 300 -25.71 3.01 7.42
N ASP A 301 -26.46 3.15 8.51
CA ASP A 301 -27.26 2.05 9.05
C ASP A 301 -28.53 1.78 8.19
N SER A 302 -28.85 2.69 7.26
CA SER A 302 -29.99 2.63 6.36
C SER A 302 -29.61 2.14 4.96
N ASN A 303 -30.54 1.44 4.29
CA ASN A 303 -30.41 1.06 2.89
C ASN A 303 -30.84 2.18 1.91
N CYS A 304 -31.38 3.29 2.42
CA CYS A 304 -31.99 4.35 1.60
C CYS A 304 -31.26 5.69 1.70
N SER A 305 -30.03 5.72 2.24
CA SER A 305 -29.27 6.97 2.29
C SER A 305 -28.87 7.42 0.88
N PRO A 306 -28.99 8.73 0.58
CA PRO A 306 -28.52 9.25 -0.70
C PRO A 306 -26.99 9.13 -0.81
N PRO A 307 -26.45 9.17 -2.05
CA PRO A 307 -25.00 9.24 -2.24
C PRO A 307 -24.39 10.47 -1.55
N VAL A 308 -23.18 10.28 -1.01
CA VAL A 308 -22.39 11.34 -0.40
C VAL A 308 -21.45 11.93 -1.43
N LEU A 309 -21.44 13.25 -1.54
CA LEU A 309 -20.56 13.99 -2.43
C LEU A 309 -19.28 14.42 -1.70
N PHE A 310 -18.15 14.05 -2.28
CA PHE A 310 -16.82 14.51 -1.92
C PHE A 310 -16.25 15.33 -3.07
N LYS A 311 -15.82 16.56 -2.82
CA LYS A 311 -15.25 17.46 -3.83
C LYS A 311 -13.79 17.73 -3.54
N ASN A 312 -13.03 18.04 -4.59
CA ASN A 312 -11.63 18.46 -4.50
C ASN A 312 -10.77 17.48 -3.68
N PHE A 313 -10.98 16.17 -3.86
CA PHE A 313 -10.16 15.17 -3.18
C PHE A 313 -8.72 15.21 -3.72
N ARG A 314 -7.78 15.67 -2.87
CA ARG A 314 -6.37 15.84 -3.20
C ARG A 314 -5.52 14.98 -2.29
N ILE A 315 -4.50 14.34 -2.84
CA ILE A 315 -3.59 13.44 -2.15
C ILE A 315 -2.16 13.89 -2.46
N ASP A 316 -1.24 13.74 -1.50
CA ASP A 316 0.19 14.00 -1.67
C ASP A 316 0.52 15.41 -2.17
N GLN A 317 -0.23 16.40 -1.68
CA GLN A 317 0.09 17.82 -1.84
C GLN A 317 1.30 18.18 -0.96
#